data_AF-C8W039-F1
#
_entry.id   AF-C8W039-F1
#
_cell.length_a   1.000
_cell.length_b   1.000
_cell.length_c   1.000
_cell.angle_alpha   90.00
_cell.angle_beta   90.00
_cell.angle_gamma   90.00
#
_symmetry.space_group_name_H-M   'P 1'
#
loop_
_entity.id
_entity.type
_entity.pdbx_description
1 polymer ?
#
loop_
_entity_poly.entity_id
_entity_poly.type
_entity_poly.pdbx_seq_one_letter_code
_entity_poly.pdbx_strand_id
1 'polypeptide(L)' 'MGKGRGLTPREIRALMVLKGIKIVDIAKEAGVTPAYVHHAINSTGRNRGYRIRPYIAEAIGKTVKEIWPDGAA' A
#
# COMPACT_ATOMS: atom_id res chain seq x y z
N MET A 1 13.02 -18.81 7.65
CA MET A 1 12.12 -17.72 7.21
C MET A 1 12.46 -17.38 5.77
N GLY A 2 11.65 -17.82 4.80
CA GLY A 2 11.87 -17.48 3.40
C GLY A 2 11.69 -15.97 3.19
N LYS A 3 12.59 -15.32 2.45
CA LYS A 3 12.39 -13.95 1.96
C LYS A 3 11.10 -13.94 1.12
N GLY A 4 9.99 -13.53 1.72
CA GLY A 4 8.70 -13.45 1.03
C GLY A 4 8.79 -12.44 -0.11
N ARG A 5 8.42 -12.85 -1.32
CA ARG A 5 8.15 -11.93 -2.43
C ARG A 5 7.11 -10.92 -1.94
N GLY A 6 7.41 -9.63 -2.04
CA GLY A 6 6.43 -8.58 -1.75
C GLY A 6 5.19 -8.71 -2.62
N LEU A 7 4.13 -7.98 -2.28
CA LEU A 7 2.91 -7.98 -3.07
C LEU A 7 3.07 -7.11 -4.32
N THR A 8 2.52 -7.60 -5.41
CA THR A 8 2.35 -6.82 -6.64
C THR A 8 1.20 -5.82 -6.46
N PRO A 9 1.18 -4.73 -7.27
CA PRO A 9 0.06 -3.78 -7.29
C PRO A 9 -1.31 -4.43 -7.46
N ARG A 10 -1.38 -5.52 -8.25
CA ARG A 10 -2.62 -6.27 -8.50
C ARG A 10 -3.08 -7.07 -7.28
N GLU A 11 -2.16 -7.71 -6.56
CA GLU A 11 -2.47 -8.42 -5.30
C GLU A 11 -2.93 -7.44 -4.21
N ILE A 12 -2.30 -6.27 -4.10
CA ILE A 12 -2.73 -5.22 -3.17
C ILE A 12 -4.18 -4.80 -3.46
N ARG A 13 -4.50 -4.51 -4.73
CA ARG A 13 -5.88 -4.13 -5.12
C ARG A 13 -6.88 -5.26 -4.88
N ALA A 14 -6.52 -6.50 -5.15
CA ALA A 14 -7.38 -7.64 -4.86
C ALA A 14 -7.71 -7.74 -3.37
N LEU A 15 -6.73 -7.56 -2.49
CA LEU A 15 -6.94 -7.54 -1.04
C LEU A 15 -7.80 -6.36 -0.58
N MET A 16 -7.60 -5.18 -1.16
CA MET A 16 -8.46 -4.02 -0.89
C MET A 16 -9.92 -4.33 -1.24
N VAL A 17 -10.17 -4.93 -2.42
CA VAL A 17 -11.52 -5.33 -2.84
C VAL A 17 -12.12 -6.38 -1.90
N LEU A 18 -11.36 -7.42 -1.53
CA LEU A 18 -11.82 -8.46 -0.61
C LEU A 18 -12.18 -7.91 0.78
N LYS A 19 -11.56 -6.81 1.20
CA LYS A 19 -11.83 -6.14 2.47
C LYS A 19 -12.80 -4.96 2.36
N GLY A 20 -13.34 -4.69 1.17
CA GLY A 20 -14.26 -3.58 0.94
C GLY A 20 -13.61 -2.19 1.07
N ILE A 21 -12.29 -2.09 0.94
CA ILE A 21 -11.52 -0.86 1.14
C ILE A 21 -11.40 -0.10 -0.18
N LYS A 22 -11.76 1.18 -0.18
CA LYS A 22 -11.58 2.04 -1.35
C LYS A 22 -10.31 2.87 -1.21
N ILE A 23 -9.72 3.20 -2.35
CA ILE A 23 -8.56 4.10 -2.43
C ILE A 23 -8.87 5.46 -1.79
N VAL A 24 -10.11 5.94 -1.94
CA VAL A 24 -10.55 7.23 -1.39
C VAL A 24 -10.57 7.25 0.14
N ASP A 25 -10.82 6.11 0.77
CA ASP A 25 -10.84 5.99 2.24
C ASP A 25 -9.42 6.11 2.77
N ILE A 26 -8.48 5.37 2.17
CA ILE A 26 -7.04 5.46 2.48
C ILE A 26 -6.52 6.88 2.24
N ALA A 27 -6.93 7.53 1.15
CA ALA A 27 -6.50 8.88 0.84
C ALA A 27 -6.97 9.89 1.90
N LYS A 28 -8.22 9.76 2.36
CA LYS A 28 -8.80 10.58 3.42
C LYS A 28 -8.07 10.38 4.76
N GLU A 29 -7.78 9.14 5.13
CA GLU A 29 -7.04 8.81 6.36
C GLU A 29 -5.59 9.30 6.32
N ALA A 30 -4.91 9.18 5.18
CA ALA A 30 -3.54 9.63 5.01
C ALA A 30 -3.40 11.15 4.79
N GLY A 31 -4.50 11.87 4.57
CA GLY A 31 -4.52 13.31 4.25
C GLY A 31 -3.89 13.64 2.90
N VAL A 32 -4.08 12.78 1.89
CA VAL A 32 -3.50 12.92 0.54
C VAL A 32 -4.58 12.78 -0.53
N THR A 33 -4.23 13.02 -1.79
CA THR A 33 -5.16 12.75 -2.90
C THR A 33 -5.13 11.27 -3.31
N PRO A 34 -6.22 10.73 -3.90
CA PRO A 34 -6.27 9.34 -4.37
C PRO A 34 -5.14 8.97 -5.36
N ALA A 35 -4.65 9.95 -6.14
CA ALA A 35 -3.52 9.75 -7.05
C ALA A 35 -2.24 9.35 -6.31
N TYR A 36 -1.98 9.93 -5.13
CA TYR A 36 -0.81 9.57 -4.32
C TYR A 36 -0.89 8.15 -3.78
N VAL A 37 -2.09 7.69 -3.41
CA VAL A 37 -2.33 6.29 -3.01
C VAL A 37 -2.12 5.36 -4.20
N HIS A 38 -2.65 5.72 -5.38
CA HIS A 38 -2.39 4.99 -6.61
C HIS A 38 -0.87 4.88 -6.91
N HIS A 39 -0.13 5.96 -6.72
CA HIS A 39 1.33 5.97 -6.91
C HIS A 39 2.05 5.09 -5.91
N ALA A 40 1.64 5.10 -4.63
CA ALA A 40 2.17 4.24 -3.59
C ALA A 40 1.99 2.75 -3.91
N ILE A 41 0.79 2.34 -4.36
CA ILE A 41 0.48 0.96 -4.74
C ILE A 41 1.37 0.50 -5.91
N ASN A 42 1.56 1.37 -6.91
CA ASN A 42 2.38 1.03 -8.07
C ASN A 42 3.88 1.25 -7.85
N SER A 43 4.30 1.69 -6.65
CA SER A 43 5.69 2.11 -6.36
C SER A 43 6.24 3.10 -7.40
N THR A 44 5.39 4.00 -7.89
CA THR A 44 5.75 5.02 -8.88
C THR A 44 6.03 6.36 -8.18
N GLY A 45 7.06 7.08 -8.62
CA GLY A 45 7.42 8.41 -8.08
C GLY A 45 8.62 8.42 -7.11
N ARG A 46 9.18 9.62 -6.89
CA ARG A 46 10.44 9.83 -6.13
C ARG A 46 10.40 9.33 -4.70
N ASN A 47 9.27 9.46 -4.01
CA ASN A 47 9.14 9.15 -2.59
C ASN A 47 8.48 7.78 -2.30
N ARG A 48 8.22 6.98 -3.35
CA ARG A 48 7.60 5.62 -3.34
C ARG A 48 6.37 5.41 -2.45
N GLY A 49 5.73 6.50 -2.01
CA GLY A 49 4.60 6.49 -1.11
C GLY A 49 4.91 6.06 0.32
N TYR A 50 6.12 6.26 0.85
CA TYR A 50 6.50 5.76 2.18
C TYR A 50 5.54 6.17 3.31
N ARG A 51 5.07 7.42 3.30
CA ARG A 51 4.05 7.90 4.25
C ARG A 51 2.69 7.22 4.09
N ILE A 52 2.36 6.68 2.91
CA ILE A 52 1.05 6.10 2.58
C ILE A 52 1.03 4.58 2.79
N ARG A 53 2.19 3.92 2.64
CA ARG A 53 2.34 2.47 2.79
C ARG A 53 1.81 1.95 4.15
N PRO A 54 2.04 2.60 5.31
CA PRO A 54 1.46 2.18 6.58
C PRO A 54 -0.07 2.12 6.57
N TYR A 55 -0.74 3.12 6.02
CA TYR A 55 -2.19 3.16 5.91
C TYR A 55 -2.73 2.02 5.04
N ILE A 56 -2.09 1.76 3.89
CA ILE A 56 -2.47 0.63 3.02
C ILE A 56 -2.24 -0.71 3.75
N ALA A 57 -1.14 -0.83 4.47
CA ALA A 57 -0.76 -2.03 5.19
C ALA A 57 -1.77 -2.37 6.30
N GLU A 58 -2.06 -1.39 7.14
CA GLU A 58 -3.08 -1.47 8.18
C GLU A 58 -4.45 -1.83 7.60
N ALA A 59 -4.89 -1.11 6.57
CA ALA A 59 -6.13 -1.36 5.85
C ALA A 59 -6.24 -2.82 5.38
N ILE A 60 -5.20 -3.36 4.72
CA ILE A 60 -5.24 -4.74 4.23
C ILE A 60 -4.82 -5.79 5.27
N GLY A 61 -4.60 -5.40 6.54
CA GLY A 61 -4.24 -6.31 7.63
C GLY A 61 -2.90 -7.01 7.42
N LYS A 62 -1.91 -6.30 6.88
CA LYS A 62 -0.53 -6.78 6.68
C LYS A 62 0.46 -5.75 7.20
N THR A 63 1.71 -6.14 7.39
CA THR A 63 2.80 -5.21 7.69
C THR A 63 3.36 -4.59 6.40
N VAL A 64 3.94 -3.39 6.51
CA VAL A 64 4.61 -2.73 5.38
C VAL A 64 5.70 -3.64 4.79
N LYS A 65 6.43 -4.38 5.62
CA LYS A 65 7.51 -5.29 5.20
C LYS A 65 7.02 -6.50 4.39
N GLU A 66 5.81 -6.99 4.66
CA GLU A 66 5.21 -8.09 3.89
C GLU A 66 4.75 -7.64 2.51
N ILE A 67 4.26 -6.41 2.40
CA ILE A 67 3.79 -5.84 1.13
C ILE A 67 4.98 -5.31 0.31
N TRP A 68 5.87 -4.59 0.97
CA TRP A 68 7.04 -3.92 0.42
C TRP A 68 8.31 -4.31 1.20
N PRO A 69 8.95 -5.43 0.81
CA PRO A 69 10.15 -5.93 1.49
C PRO A 69 11.41 -5.08 1.21
N ASP A 70 11.32 -4.09 0.33
CA ASP A 70 12.41 -3.14 0.05
C ASP A 70 12.72 -2.20 1.23
N GLY A 71 11.96 -2.31 2.33
CA GLY A 71 12.40 -1.87 3.64
C GLY A 71 12.60 -0.37 3.78
N ALA A 72 11.79 0.45 3.11
CA ALA A 72 11.80 1.88 3.34
C ALA A 72 10.51 2.30 4.07
N ALA A 73 10.69 2.52 5.38
CA ALA A 73 9.93 3.46 6.16
C ALA A 73 10.51 4.86 5.94
#